data_AF-A0A6I2IBJ3-F1
#
_entry.id   AF-A0A6I2IBJ3-F1
#
_cell.length_a   1.000
_cell.length_b   1.000
_cell.length_c   1.000
_cell.angle_alpha   90.00
_cell.angle_beta   90.00
_cell.angle_gamma   90.00
#
_symmetry.space_group_name_H-M   'P 1'
#
loop_
_entity.id
_entity.type
_entity.pdbx_description
1 polymer ?
#
loop_
_entity_poly.entity_id
_entity_poly.type
_entity_poly.pdbx_seq_one_letter_code
_entity_poly.pdbx_strand_id
1 'polypeptide(L)'
;MGRSQRSESSKHVDEADLTPDEWLNYINSDNELRLYPVNGEYHAVWSGPSLYDEPWLDWRAGNIYTQWPDTFLYRKMLRIAQHFNAQVMDDDGTVYSNDAQWEFDPTHQR
;
A
#
# COMPACT_ATOMS: atom_id res chain seq x y z
N MET A 1 47.74 -9.25 11.13
CA MET A 1 46.62 -9.99 10.49
C MET A 1 45.36 -9.71 11.30
N GLY A 2 44.18 -9.40 10.80
CA GLY A 2 43.68 -9.19 9.45
C GLY A 2 42.48 -8.24 9.57
N ARG A 3 42.23 -7.46 8.51
CA ARG A 3 41.05 -6.61 8.40
C ARG A 3 39.81 -7.51 8.40
N SER A 4 38.83 -7.19 9.23
CA SER A 4 37.46 -7.61 8.98
C SER A 4 36.55 -6.51 9.50
N GLN A 5 36.48 -5.43 8.70
CA GLN A 5 35.25 -4.68 8.56
C GLN A 5 34.23 -5.68 8.02
N ARG A 6 33.47 -6.31 8.93
CA ARG A 6 32.22 -6.95 8.54
C ARG A 6 31.28 -5.79 8.28
N SER A 7 31.32 -5.27 7.04
CA SER A 7 30.24 -4.49 6.48
C SER A 7 29.05 -5.44 6.45
N GLU A 8 28.30 -5.51 7.55
CA GLU A 8 26.90 -5.87 7.45
C GLU A 8 26.28 -4.76 6.65
N SER A 9 26.21 -5.00 5.34
CA SER A 9 25.32 -4.29 4.44
C SER A 9 23.97 -4.38 5.11
N SER A 10 23.58 -3.34 5.85
CA SER A 10 22.18 -3.03 6.05
C SER A 10 21.59 -3.16 4.65
N LYS A 11 20.73 -4.16 4.44
CA LYS A 11 19.80 -4.05 3.34
C LYS A 11 19.04 -2.80 3.70
N HIS A 12 19.46 -1.68 3.10
CA HIS A 12 18.60 -0.54 2.94
C HIS A 12 17.36 -1.19 2.36
N VAL A 13 16.30 -1.27 3.17
CA VAL A 13 14.99 -1.53 2.63
C VAL A 13 14.82 -0.25 1.82
N ASP A 14 15.19 -0.31 0.54
CA ASP A 14 15.20 0.85 -0.35
C ASP A 14 13.90 1.58 -0.07
N GLU A 15 14.04 2.80 0.46
CA GLU A 15 12.93 3.71 0.77
C GLU A 15 11.94 3.54 -0.36
N ALA A 16 10.73 3.06 -0.04
CA ALA A 16 9.79 2.65 -1.07
C ALA A 16 9.74 3.73 -2.17
N ASP A 17 10.14 3.35 -3.39
CA ASP A 17 10.56 4.29 -4.44
C ASP A 17 9.37 5.08 -4.99
N LEU A 18 8.14 4.74 -4.57
CA LEU A 18 6.93 5.42 -4.98
C LEU A 18 6.95 6.87 -4.51
N THR A 19 7.21 7.77 -5.44
CA THR A 19 7.12 9.21 -5.21
C THR A 19 5.66 9.68 -5.20
N PRO A 20 5.34 10.83 -4.56
CA PRO A 20 3.98 11.37 -4.59
C PRO A 20 3.50 11.66 -6.01
N ASP A 21 4.39 12.15 -6.88
CA ASP A 21 4.09 12.40 -8.30
C ASP A 21 3.72 11.12 -9.06
N GLU A 22 4.44 10.02 -8.83
CA GLU A 22 4.11 8.72 -9.42
C GLU A 22 2.78 8.18 -8.92
N TRP A 23 2.50 8.33 -7.63
CA TRP A 23 1.22 7.96 -7.05
C TRP A 23 0.06 8.75 -7.69
N LEU A 24 0.20 10.07 -7.80
CA LEU A 24 -0.79 10.92 -8.45
C LEU A 24 -0.97 10.54 -9.93
N ASN A 25 0.12 10.29 -10.65
CA ASN A 25 0.07 9.87 -12.04
C ASN A 25 -0.60 8.49 -12.20
N TYR A 26 -0.38 7.57 -11.27
CA TYR A 26 -1.05 6.28 -11.22
C TYR A 26 -2.55 6.43 -11.02
N ILE A 27 -2.98 7.23 -10.03
CA ILE A 27 -4.41 7.50 -9.79
C ILE A 27 -5.06 8.11 -11.03
N ASN A 28 -4.39 9.06 -11.70
CA ASN A 28 -4.92 9.67 -12.92
C ASN A 28 -5.00 8.67 -14.10
N SER A 29 -4.17 7.64 -14.11
CA SER A 29 -4.17 6.60 -15.15
C SER A 29 -5.14 5.45 -14.84
N ASP A 30 -5.49 5.24 -13.58
CA ASP A 30 -6.32 4.15 -13.10
C ASP A 30 -7.78 4.60 -12.99
N ASN A 31 -8.63 4.10 -13.89
CA ASN A 31 -10.06 4.45 -13.92
C ASN A 31 -10.84 3.99 -12.67
N GLU A 32 -10.28 3.08 -11.88
CA GLU A 32 -10.89 2.63 -10.64
C GLU A 32 -10.46 3.49 -9.44
N LEU A 33 -9.42 4.32 -9.56
CA LEU A 33 -8.96 5.20 -8.50
C LEU A 33 -9.37 6.65 -8.80
N ARG A 34 -9.81 7.35 -7.76
CA ARG A 34 -10.16 8.75 -7.87
C ARG A 34 -9.52 9.52 -6.74
N LEU A 35 -8.72 10.53 -7.09
CA LEU A 35 -8.14 11.44 -6.11
C LEU A 35 -9.27 12.19 -5.39
N TYR A 36 -9.20 12.21 -4.06
CA TYR A 36 -10.17 12.86 -3.20
C TYR A 36 -9.45 13.81 -2.22
N PRO A 37 -9.01 14.99 -2.73
CA PRO A 37 -8.16 15.93 -1.99
C PRO A 37 -8.81 16.54 -0.75
N VAL A 38 -10.12 16.31 -0.56
CA VAL A 38 -10.88 16.74 0.63
C VAL A 38 -10.35 16.06 1.91
N ASN A 39 -9.89 14.81 1.80
CA ASN A 39 -9.39 14.03 2.94
C ASN A 39 -7.86 14.02 3.08
N GLY A 40 -7.13 14.43 2.03
CA GLY A 40 -5.68 14.48 2.00
C GLY A 40 -5.14 14.66 0.59
N GLU A 41 -3.96 15.27 0.44
CA GLU A 41 -3.36 15.56 -0.88
C GLU A 41 -3.11 14.31 -1.73
N TYR A 42 -2.87 13.17 -1.07
CA TYR A 42 -2.62 11.87 -1.70
C TYR A 42 -3.71 10.84 -1.44
N HIS A 43 -4.85 11.29 -0.92
CA HIS A 43 -5.97 10.41 -0.60
C HIS A 43 -6.74 10.07 -1.88
N ALA A 44 -6.92 8.78 -2.14
CA ALA A 44 -7.66 8.28 -3.29
C ALA A 44 -8.74 7.31 -2.85
N VAL A 45 -9.92 7.43 -3.44
CA VAL A 45 -11.02 6.48 -3.26
C VAL A 45 -10.97 5.48 -4.41
N TRP A 46 -11.07 4.20 -4.08
CA TRP A 46 -11.18 3.11 -5.03
C TRP A 46 -12.65 2.78 -5.30
N SER A 47 -13.02 2.61 -6.57
CA SER A 47 -14.39 2.29 -6.99
C SER A 47 -14.52 0.85 -7.47
N GLY A 48 -13.60 -0.03 -7.06
CA GLY A 48 -13.61 -1.44 -7.41
C GLY A 48 -14.59 -2.28 -6.58
N PRO A 49 -14.53 -3.62 -6.70
CA PRO A 49 -15.47 -4.55 -6.05
C PRO A 49 -15.19 -4.75 -4.54
N SER A 50 -14.99 -3.66 -3.80
CA SER A 50 -14.81 -3.70 -2.35
C SER A 50 -16.13 -4.01 -1.63
N LEU A 51 -16.01 -4.54 -0.41
CA LEU A 51 -17.13 -4.71 0.51
C LEU A 51 -17.52 -3.40 1.21
N TYR A 52 -16.66 -2.38 1.14
CA TYR A 52 -16.92 -1.06 1.70
C TYR A 52 -17.55 -0.14 0.64
N ASP A 53 -18.39 0.80 1.09
CA ASP A 53 -19.05 1.78 0.23
C ASP A 53 -18.03 2.74 -0.41
N GLU A 54 -17.00 3.14 0.37
CA GLU A 54 -15.95 4.07 -0.04
C GLU A 54 -14.57 3.58 0.44
N PRO A 55 -13.99 2.54 -0.19
CA PRO A 55 -12.66 2.08 0.16
C PRO A 55 -11.64 3.13 -0.28
N TRP A 56 -10.72 3.50 0.60
CA TRP A 56 -9.76 4.56 0.34
C TRP A 56 -8.33 4.05 0.50
N LEU A 57 -7.40 4.73 -0.17
CA LEU A 57 -5.98 4.48 -0.18
C LEU A 57 -5.28 5.82 0.00
N ASP A 58 -4.23 5.86 0.80
CA ASP A 58 -3.41 7.04 0.99
C ASP A 58 -1.96 6.69 0.73
N TRP A 59 -1.20 7.63 0.18
CA TRP A 59 0.25 7.49 0.05
C TRP A 59 0.95 8.23 1.18
N ARG A 60 1.88 7.55 1.85
CA ARG A 60 2.68 8.13 2.92
C ARG A 60 4.09 7.58 2.94
N ALA A 61 5.08 8.46 2.80
CA ALA A 61 6.50 8.13 2.91
C ALA A 61 6.89 6.90 2.06
N GLY A 62 6.47 6.90 0.79
CA GLY A 62 6.76 5.82 -0.18
C GLY A 62 5.80 4.64 -0.14
N ASN A 63 4.90 4.56 0.85
CA ASN A 63 4.05 3.38 1.06
C ASN A 63 2.58 3.68 0.82
N ILE A 64 1.82 2.64 0.47
CA ILE A 64 0.36 2.72 0.36
C ILE A 64 -0.26 2.25 1.68
N TYR A 65 -1.10 3.09 2.24
CA TYR A 65 -1.77 2.90 3.52
C TYR A 65 -3.29 2.92 3.34
N THR A 66 -3.98 2.13 4.14
CA THR A 66 -5.44 2.18 4.28
C THR A 66 -5.84 1.65 5.65
N GLN A 67 -7.05 1.95 6.07
CA GLN A 67 -7.60 1.45 7.32
C GLN A 67 -8.63 0.35 7.05
N TRP A 68 -8.38 -0.84 7.60
CA TRP A 68 -9.27 -2.01 7.49
C TRP A 68 -9.61 -2.43 6.05
N PRO A 69 -8.64 -2.86 5.23
CA PRO A 69 -8.95 -3.28 3.87
C PRO A 69 -9.71 -4.60 3.82
N ASP A 70 -10.72 -4.69 2.95
CA ASP A 70 -11.28 -5.96 2.55
C ASP A 70 -10.33 -6.71 1.61
N THR A 71 -10.61 -7.99 1.33
CA THR A 71 -9.75 -8.82 0.47
C THR A 71 -9.53 -8.21 -0.92
N PHE A 72 -10.54 -7.54 -1.50
CA PHE A 72 -10.40 -6.92 -2.82
C PHE A 72 -9.55 -5.66 -2.76
N LEU A 73 -9.81 -4.77 -1.79
CA LEU A 73 -9.00 -3.55 -1.60
C LEU A 73 -7.54 -3.91 -1.32
N TYR A 74 -7.33 -4.91 -0.48
CA TYR A 74 -6.00 -5.41 -0.16
C TYR A 74 -5.27 -5.96 -1.39
N ARG A 75 -5.93 -6.78 -2.23
CA ARG A 75 -5.34 -7.27 -3.48
C ARG A 75 -5.00 -6.14 -4.44
N LYS A 76 -5.81 -5.08 -4.49
CA LYS A 76 -5.52 -3.87 -5.27
C LYS A 76 -4.25 -3.20 -4.75
N MET A 77 -4.12 -2.99 -3.44
CA MET A 77 -2.90 -2.43 -2.82
C MET A 77 -1.66 -3.24 -3.17
N LEU A 78 -1.73 -4.57 -3.08
CA LEU A 78 -0.60 -5.44 -3.43
C LEU A 78 -0.16 -5.26 -4.89
N ARG A 79 -1.10 -5.12 -5.82
CA ARG A 79 -0.78 -4.86 -7.24
C ARG A 79 -0.10 -3.50 -7.45
N ILE A 80 -0.58 -2.47 -6.76
CA ILE A 80 0.02 -1.13 -6.81
C ILE A 80 1.43 -1.19 -6.24
N ALA A 81 1.59 -1.80 -5.07
CA ALA A 81 2.86 -1.96 -4.40
C ALA A 81 3.87 -2.75 -5.25
N GLN A 82 3.44 -3.83 -5.91
CA GLN A 82 4.25 -4.59 -6.86
C GLN A 82 4.67 -3.76 -8.08
N HIS A 83 3.83 -2.83 -8.54
CA HIS A 83 4.15 -1.97 -9.68
C HIS A 83 5.27 -0.98 -9.35
N PHE A 84 5.29 -0.46 -8.13
CA PHE A 84 6.23 0.57 -7.68
C PHE A 84 7.33 0.05 -6.74
N ASN A 85 7.42 -1.27 -6.57
CA ASN A 85 8.30 -1.92 -5.59
C ASN A 85 8.11 -1.35 -4.16
N ALA A 86 6.89 -0.89 -3.84
CA ALA A 86 6.50 -0.36 -2.54
C ALA A 86 5.99 -1.48 -1.61
N GLN A 87 5.68 -1.13 -0.36
CA GLN A 87 5.13 -2.06 0.62
C GLN A 87 3.68 -1.69 0.97
N VAL A 88 2.88 -2.71 1.28
CA VAL A 88 1.53 -2.54 1.83
C VAL A 88 1.61 -2.74 3.33
N MET A 89 1.09 -1.79 4.09
CA MET A 89 1.05 -1.81 5.55
C MET A 89 -0.36 -1.48 6.03
N ASP A 90 -0.86 -2.22 7.02
CA ASP A 90 -2.12 -1.86 7.70
C ASP A 90 -1.89 -0.96 8.92
N ASP A 91 -2.96 -0.65 9.65
CA ASP A 91 -2.93 0.21 10.84
C ASP A 91 -2.11 -0.37 12.02
N ASP A 92 -1.99 -1.68 12.14
CA ASP A 92 -1.15 -2.36 13.13
C ASP A 92 0.34 -2.32 12.77
N GLY A 93 0.68 -1.85 11.56
CA GLY A 93 2.04 -1.87 11.04
C GLY A 93 2.45 -3.23 10.48
N THR A 94 1.51 -4.14 10.23
CA THR A 94 1.80 -5.42 9.57
C THR A 94 2.10 -5.16 8.11
N VAL A 95 3.29 -5.56 7.68
CA VAL A 95 3.71 -5.47 6.29
C VAL A 95 3.30 -6.73 5.55
N TYR A 96 2.66 -6.52 4.41
CA TYR A 96 2.14 -7.58 3.59
C TYR A 96 2.85 -7.65 2.24
N SER A 97 3.12 -8.87 1.78
CA SER A 97 3.82 -9.10 0.52
C SER A 97 3.16 -10.14 -0.39
N ASN A 98 2.06 -10.78 0.05
CA ASN A 98 1.42 -11.83 -0.72
C ASN A 98 -0.10 -11.86 -0.47
N ASP A 99 -0.89 -12.18 -1.50
CA ASP A 99 -2.35 -12.15 -1.43
C ASP A 99 -2.95 -13.26 -0.54
N ALA A 100 -2.19 -14.31 -0.28
CA ALA A 100 -2.57 -15.37 0.64
C ALA A 100 -2.36 -15.02 2.13
N GLN A 101 -1.74 -13.86 2.46
CA GLN A 101 -1.48 -13.45 3.84
C GLN A 101 -2.67 -12.74 4.50
N TRP A 102 -3.67 -12.33 3.72
CA TRP A 102 -4.85 -11.66 4.21
C TRP A 102 -6.09 -12.17 3.50
N GLU A 103 -7.04 -12.65 4.28
CA GLU A 103 -8.41 -12.89 3.84
C GLU A 103 -9.31 -12.16 4.81
N PHE A 104 -10.00 -11.13 4.32
CA PHE A 104 -11.04 -10.47 5.08
C PHE A 104 -12.21 -11.43 5.24
N ASP A 105 -12.40 -11.95 6.44
CA ASP A 105 -13.56 -12.74 6.81
C ASP A 105 -14.61 -11.83 7.49
N PRO A 106 -15.76 -11.54 6.82
CA PRO A 106 -16.79 -10.69 7.39
C PRO A 106 -17.52 -11.33 8.59
N THR A 107 -17.26 -12.59 8.92
CA THR A 107 -17.96 -13.31 10.00
C THR A 107 -17.29 -13.18 11.37
N HIS A 108 -16.08 -12.65 11.44
CA HIS A 108 -15.33 -12.43 12.69
C HIS A 108 -15.67 -11.12 13.44
N GLN A 109 -16.68 -10.35 13.02
CA GLN A 109 -17.15 -9.15 13.75
C GLN A 109 -18.03 -9.48 14.99
N ARG A 110 -17.72 -10.51 15.78
CA ARG A 110 -18.47 -10.81 17.01
C ARG A 110 -17.96 -10.07 18.24
#